data_AF-A0AA38HI80-F1
#
_entry.id   AF-A0AA38HI80-F1
#
_cell.length_a   1.000
_cell.length_b   1.000
_cell.length_c   1.000
_cell.angle_alpha   90.00
_cell.angle_beta   90.00
_cell.angle_gamma   90.00
#
_symmetry.space_group_name_H-M   'P 1'
#
loop_
_entity.id
_entity.type
_entity.pdbx_description
1 polymer ?
#
loop_
_entity_poly.entity_id
_entity_poly.type
_entity_poly.pdbx_seq_one_letter_code
_entity_poly.pdbx_strand_id
1 'polypeptide(L)'
;MIVSMVAGLAFGYILVRGRFSFAAPIKRMVVNGDGSQARSFILMLSLSTIVGGALITGLTPEGIGGHSLYVGAGFGSMIGGLIFGIGMIFSGSCASGALTDLGQGVVSALYVLLFFIVGSVAGQALADQVSTVDH
;
A
#
# COMPACT_ATOMS: atom_id res chain seq x y z
N MET A 1 4.61 23.78 -6.00
CA MET A 1 4.52 23.85 -4.52
C MET A 1 3.08 23.96 -4.02
N ILE A 2 2.26 24.90 -4.52
CA ILE A 2 0.83 24.98 -4.15
C ILE A 2 0.02 23.78 -4.69
N VAL A 3 0.25 23.41 -5.95
CA VAL A 3 -0.44 22.24 -6.57
C VAL A 3 -0.16 20.94 -5.81
N SER A 4 1.08 20.70 -5.38
CA SER A 4 1.44 19.50 -4.62
C SER A 4 0.83 19.47 -3.21
N MET A 5 0.69 20.63 -2.56
CA MET A 5 0.03 20.74 -1.26
C MET A 5 -1.48 20.49 -1.36
N VAL A 6 -2.14 21.10 -2.34
CA VAL A 6 -3.58 20.90 -2.59
C VAL A 6 -3.86 19.47 -3.03
N ALA A 7 -3.02 18.90 -3.89
CA ALA A 7 -3.12 17.50 -4.30
C ALA A 7 -2.95 16.55 -3.12
N GLY A 8 -1.97 16.78 -2.24
CA GLY A 8 -1.76 15.97 -1.03
C GLY A 8 -2.94 16.05 -0.05
N LEU A 9 -3.49 17.25 0.16
CA LEU A 9 -4.65 17.45 1.03
C LEU A 9 -5.91 16.78 0.46
N ALA A 10 -6.16 16.95 -0.84
CA ALA A 10 -7.27 16.32 -1.53
C ALA A 10 -7.15 14.79 -1.49
N PHE A 11 -5.96 14.25 -1.74
CA PHE A 11 -5.69 12.82 -1.69
C PHE A 11 -5.93 12.24 -0.30
N GLY A 12 -5.42 12.90 0.75
CA GLY A 12 -5.68 12.51 2.14
C GLY A 12 -7.17 12.53 2.51
N TYR A 13 -7.90 13.55 2.06
CA TYR A 13 -9.35 13.64 2.27
C TYR A 13 -10.11 12.48 1.59
N ILE A 14 -9.71 12.14 0.36
CA ILE A 14 -10.29 11.01 -0.40
C ILE A 14 -10.01 9.68 0.32
N LEU A 15 -8.79 9.49 0.85
CA LEU A 15 -8.43 8.27 1.60
C LEU A 15 -9.30 8.09 2.85
N VAL A 16 -9.46 9.16 3.65
CA VAL A 16 -10.27 9.13 4.88
C VAL A 16 -11.75 8.87 4.57
N ARG A 17 -12.28 9.50 3.51
CA ARG A 17 -13.68 9.31 3.10
C ARG A 17 -13.93 7.94 2.46
N GLY A 18 -12.92 7.42 1.76
CA GLY A 18 -12.99 6.17 1.01
C GLY A 18 -12.78 4.90 1.83
N ARG A 19 -12.34 5.00 3.09
CA ARG A 19 -12.14 3.84 3.99
C ARG A 19 -11.22 2.78 3.36
N PHE A 20 -10.23 3.24 2.59
CA PHE A 20 -9.42 2.37 1.73
C PHE A 20 -8.54 1.43 2.59
N SER A 21 -8.89 0.15 2.61
CA SER A 21 -8.07 -0.90 3.20
C SER A 21 -8.10 -2.12 2.29
N PHE A 22 -6.93 -2.58 1.85
CA PHE A 22 -6.79 -3.76 1.00
C PHE A 22 -7.24 -5.06 1.71
N ALA A 23 -7.10 -5.12 3.04
CA ALA A 23 -7.47 -6.28 3.85
C ALA A 23 -8.97 -6.33 4.22
N ALA A 24 -9.65 -5.17 4.27
CA ALA A 24 -11.05 -5.07 4.67
C ALA A 24 -12.06 -5.78 3.73
N PRO A 25 -11.97 -5.66 2.39
CA PRO A 25 -12.91 -6.34 1.49
C PRO A 25 -12.73 -7.85 1.51
N ILE A 26 -11.49 -8.35 1.66
CA ILE A 26 -11.18 -9.78 1.75
C ILE A 26 -11.77 -10.36 3.04
N LYS A 27 -11.54 -9.71 4.18
CA LYS A 27 -12.12 -10.14 5.47
C LYS A 27 -13.65 -10.11 5.44
N ARG A 28 -14.25 -9.07 4.86
CA ARG A 28 -15.73 -8.95 4.74
C ARG A 28 -16.32 -9.99 3.78
N MET A 29 -15.62 -10.33 2.70
CA MET A 29 -16.04 -11.37 1.75
C MET A 29 -16.02 -12.76 2.40
N VAL A 30 -15.00 -13.06 3.19
CA VAL A 30 -14.86 -14.34 3.90
C VAL A 30 -15.85 -14.45 5.06
N VAL A 31 -16.09 -13.37 5.81
CA VAL A 31 -16.93 -13.41 7.03
C VAL A 31 -18.42 -13.25 6.73
N ASN A 32 -18.81 -12.36 5.80
CA ASN A 32 -20.23 -12.03 5.58
C ASN A 32 -20.83 -12.70 4.34
N GLY A 33 -20.02 -13.32 3.46
CA GLY A 33 -20.50 -13.87 2.18
C GLY A 33 -20.96 -12.83 1.14
N ASP A 34 -21.18 -11.58 1.56
CA ASP A 34 -21.59 -10.47 0.71
C ASP A 34 -20.39 -9.74 0.08
N GLY A 35 -20.08 -10.10 -1.16
CA GLY A 35 -18.97 -9.55 -1.93
C GLY A 35 -19.22 -8.18 -2.58
N SER A 36 -20.31 -7.47 -2.28
CA SER A 36 -20.65 -6.21 -2.99
C SER A 36 -19.60 -5.12 -2.79
N GLN A 37 -19.06 -4.99 -1.56
CA GLN A 37 -17.95 -4.07 -1.26
C GLN A 37 -16.60 -4.56 -1.82
N ALA A 38 -16.41 -5.87 -1.98
CA ALA A 38 -15.22 -6.41 -2.61
C ALA A 38 -15.21 -6.15 -4.13
N ARG A 39 -16.37 -6.23 -4.78
CA ARG A 39 -16.51 -5.94 -6.23
C ARG A 39 -16.14 -4.50 -6.57
N SER A 40 -16.62 -3.52 -5.81
CA SER A 40 -16.27 -2.11 -6.04
C SER A 40 -14.78 -1.85 -5.85
N PHE A 41 -14.15 -2.49 -4.86
CA PHE A 41 -12.72 -2.36 -4.61
C PHE A 41 -11.87 -2.99 -5.73
N ILE A 42 -12.24 -4.19 -6.18
CA ILE A 42 -11.57 -4.88 -7.31
C ILE A 42 -11.69 -4.06 -8.60
N LEU A 43 -12.85 -3.44 -8.86
CA LEU A 43 -13.02 -2.54 -10.00
C LEU A 43 -12.12 -1.31 -9.91
N MET A 44 -11.99 -0.71 -8.72
CA MET A 44 -11.12 0.44 -8.49
C MET A 44 -9.64 0.09 -8.69
N LEU A 45 -9.22 -1.09 -8.20
CA LEU A 45 -7.88 -1.63 -8.41
C LEU A 45 -7.61 -1.90 -9.89
N SER A 46 -8.54 -2.55 -10.59
CA SER A 46 -8.44 -2.85 -12.02
C SER A 46 -8.32 -1.57 -12.85
N LEU A 47 -9.15 -0.57 -12.59
CA LEU A 47 -9.02 0.74 -13.23
C LEU A 47 -7.68 1.40 -12.92
N SER A 48 -7.22 1.34 -11.67
CA SER A 48 -5.92 1.89 -11.28
C SER A 48 -4.76 1.21 -12.01
N THR A 49 -4.83 -0.11 -12.22
CA THR A 49 -3.83 -0.86 -12.98
C THR A 49 -3.86 -0.47 -14.46
N ILE A 50 -5.04 -0.33 -15.06
CA ILE A 50 -5.18 0.08 -16.47
C ILE A 50 -4.65 1.49 -16.67
N VAL A 51 -5.06 2.44 -15.83
CA VAL A 51 -4.62 3.84 -15.91
C VAL A 51 -3.13 3.95 -15.62
N GLY A 52 -2.63 3.29 -14.58
CA GLY A 52 -1.21 3.26 -14.25
C GLY A 52 -0.37 2.65 -15.38
N GLY A 53 -0.83 1.54 -15.96
CA GLY A 53 -0.23 0.85 -17.10
C GLY A 53 -0.23 1.68 -18.39
N ALA A 54 -1.30 2.43 -18.64
CA ALA A 54 -1.39 3.34 -19.77
C ALA A 54 -0.46 4.56 -19.58
N LEU A 55 -0.31 5.06 -18.35
CA LEU A 55 0.55 6.20 -18.06
C LEU A 55 2.03 5.90 -18.31
N ILE A 56 2.48 4.69 -17.93
CA ILE A 56 3.86 4.22 -18.16
C ILE A 56 4.16 3.88 -19.62
N THR A 57 3.16 3.51 -20.42
CA THR A 57 3.36 3.08 -21.82
C THR A 57 2.98 4.14 -22.86
N GLY A 58 2.14 5.13 -22.52
CA GLY A 58 1.39 5.88 -23.53
C GLY A 58 1.52 7.40 -23.58
N LEU A 59 2.05 8.13 -22.57
CA LEU A 59 1.80 9.58 -22.52
C LEU A 59 2.94 10.53 -22.07
N THR A 60 4.21 10.11 -21.98
CA THR A 60 5.31 11.05 -21.68
C THR A 60 6.44 10.96 -22.72
N PRO A 61 6.76 12.03 -23.47
CA PRO A 61 7.93 12.11 -24.37
C PRO A 61 9.27 12.01 -23.62
N GLU A 62 9.24 12.19 -22.32
CA GLU A 62 10.32 11.92 -21.39
C GLU A 62 9.77 10.86 -20.44
N GLY A 63 9.96 9.59 -20.80
CA GLY A 63 9.58 8.46 -19.97
C GLY A 63 10.00 8.74 -18.54
N ILE A 64 9.05 8.67 -17.60
CA ILE A 64 9.35 8.65 -16.16
C ILE A 64 10.42 7.59 -15.95
N GLY A 65 11.65 8.07 -15.81
CA GLY A 65 12.84 7.31 -16.14
C GLY A 65 12.90 6.03 -15.33
N GLY A 66 12.93 4.89 -16.02
CA GLY A 66 13.50 3.65 -15.53
C GLY A 66 12.99 3.11 -14.19
N HIS A 67 11.89 3.61 -13.63
CA HIS A 67 11.30 2.99 -12.45
C HIS A 67 10.46 1.81 -12.91
N SER A 68 11.16 0.77 -13.33
CA SER A 68 10.58 -0.55 -13.47
C SER A 68 9.92 -0.90 -12.15
N LEU A 69 8.59 -0.87 -12.10
CA LEU A 69 7.80 -1.43 -10.99
C LEU A 69 8.10 -2.92 -10.76
N TYR A 70 8.90 -3.53 -11.63
CA TYR A 70 9.65 -4.76 -11.38
C TYR A 70 10.70 -4.53 -10.29
N VAL A 71 10.25 -4.46 -9.04
CA VAL A 71 11.07 -4.98 -7.94
C VAL A 71 11.31 -6.45 -8.28
N GLY A 72 12.56 -6.82 -8.56
CA GLY A 72 12.91 -8.18 -8.95
C GLY A 72 12.24 -9.18 -8.02
N ALA A 73 11.51 -10.15 -8.58
CA ALA A 73 10.84 -11.21 -7.85
C ALA A 73 11.88 -12.22 -7.31
N GLY A 74 12.83 -11.73 -6.52
CA GLY A 74 13.81 -12.54 -5.82
C GLY A 74 13.19 -13.18 -4.58
N PHE A 75 13.92 -14.14 -4.01
CA PHE A 75 13.54 -14.81 -2.77
C PHE A 75 13.26 -13.82 -1.62
N GLY A 76 13.97 -12.68 -1.58
CA GLY A 76 13.75 -11.63 -0.59
C GLY A 76 12.33 -11.04 -0.61
N SER A 77 11.76 -10.80 -1.79
CA SER A 77 10.40 -10.27 -1.92
C SER A 77 9.33 -11.29 -1.52
N MET A 78 9.57 -12.58 -1.76
CA MET A 78 8.66 -13.64 -1.28
C MET A 78 8.64 -13.72 0.24
N ILE A 79 9.82 -13.73 0.88
CA ILE A 79 9.94 -13.81 2.33
C ILE A 79 9.37 -12.55 3.00
N GLY A 80 9.72 -11.37 2.47
CA GLY A 80 9.18 -10.09 2.95
C GLY A 80 7.66 -10.01 2.82
N GLY A 81 7.10 -10.45 1.69
CA GLY A 81 5.65 -10.52 1.48
C GLY A 81 4.94 -11.46 2.45
N LEU A 82 5.56 -12.59 2.79
CA LEU A 82 5.01 -13.57 3.73
C LEU A 82 5.00 -13.02 5.16
N ILE A 83 6.11 -12.41 5.60
CA ILE A 83 6.21 -11.74 6.91
C ILE A 83 5.23 -10.57 7.01
N PHE A 84 5.13 -9.74 5.96
CA PHE A 84 4.18 -8.64 5.89
C PHE A 84 2.73 -9.13 5.97
N GLY A 85 2.41 -10.24 5.29
CA GLY A 85 1.11 -10.91 5.36
C GLY A 85 0.75 -11.36 6.77
N ILE A 86 1.68 -12.02 7.47
CA ILE A 86 1.50 -12.43 8.87
C ILE A 86 1.23 -11.20 9.76
N GLY A 87 1.99 -10.11 9.57
CA GLY A 87 1.78 -8.85 10.29
C GLY A 87 0.40 -8.23 10.08
N MET A 88 -0.15 -8.32 8.86
CA MET A 88 -1.52 -7.86 8.56
C MET A 88 -2.60 -8.64 9.32
N ILE A 89 -2.38 -9.94 9.59
CA ILE A 89 -3.33 -10.75 10.36
C ILE A 89 -3.35 -10.30 11.83
N PHE A 90 -2.17 -10.09 12.43
CA PHE A 90 -2.06 -9.65 13.83
C PHE A 90 -2.58 -8.23 14.07
N SER A 91 -2.28 -7.31 13.15
CA SER A 91 -2.72 -5.91 13.26
C SER A 91 -4.19 -5.70 12.88
N GLY A 92 -4.82 -6.67 12.20
CA GLY A 92 -6.21 -6.60 11.77
C GLY A 92 -6.51 -5.58 10.66
N SER A 93 -5.49 -4.85 10.18
CA SER A 93 -5.57 -3.81 9.15
C SER A 93 -4.30 -3.78 8.29
N CYS A 94 -4.39 -3.18 7.09
CA CYS A 94 -3.20 -2.90 6.28
C CYS A 94 -2.70 -1.46 6.56
N ALA A 95 -1.50 -1.10 6.08
CA ALA A 95 -0.92 0.23 6.28
C ALA A 95 -1.85 1.38 5.84
N SER A 96 -2.48 1.28 4.66
CA SER A 96 -3.46 2.28 4.18
C SER A 96 -4.72 2.35 5.04
N GLY A 97 -5.13 1.19 5.57
CA GLY A 97 -6.24 1.09 6.51
C GLY A 97 -5.92 1.78 7.83
N ALA A 98 -4.73 1.53 8.39
CA ALA A 98 -4.24 2.18 9.60
C ALA A 98 -4.14 3.70 9.42
N LEU A 99 -3.68 4.18 8.26
CA LEU A 99 -3.61 5.62 7.97
C LEU A 99 -5.01 6.29 7.94
N THR A 100 -5.99 5.59 7.37
CA THR A 100 -7.38 6.05 7.31
C THR A 100 -8.03 6.06 8.69
N ASP A 101 -7.78 5.01 9.48
CA ASP A 101 -8.31 4.82 10.83
C ASP A 101 -7.68 5.83 11.83
N LEU A 102 -6.42 6.19 11.62
CA LEU A 102 -5.77 7.29 12.35
C LEU A 102 -6.46 8.64 12.08
N GLY A 103 -6.88 8.89 10.84
CA GLY A 103 -7.67 10.07 10.47
C GLY A 103 -9.07 10.11 11.08
N GLN A 104 -9.60 8.96 11.54
CA GLN A 104 -10.87 8.84 12.26
C GLN A 104 -10.69 8.93 13.79
N GLY A 105 -9.46 9.01 14.30
CA GLY A 105 -9.14 9.13 15.73
C GLY A 105 -9.08 7.81 16.49
N VAL A 106 -8.94 6.67 15.79
CA VAL A 106 -8.90 5.36 16.44
C VAL A 106 -7.50 5.09 16.98
N VAL A 107 -7.38 4.95 18.30
CA VAL A 107 -6.08 4.86 18.99
C VAL A 107 -5.27 3.61 18.61
N SER A 108 -5.95 2.53 18.23
CA SER A 108 -5.31 1.29 17.76
C SER A 108 -4.50 1.49 16.47
N ALA A 109 -4.89 2.45 15.63
CA ALA A 109 -4.20 2.74 14.39
C ALA A 109 -2.82 3.39 14.61
N LEU A 110 -2.67 4.13 15.71
CA LEU A 110 -1.42 4.80 16.08
C LEU A 110 -0.32 3.78 16.38
N TYR A 111 -0.64 2.73 17.14
CA TYR A 111 0.32 1.68 17.47
C TYR A 111 0.76 0.89 16.23
N VAL A 112 -0.18 0.55 15.34
CA VAL A 112 0.12 -0.17 14.09
C VAL A 112 1.00 0.67 13.17
N LEU A 113 0.69 1.96 13.02
CA LEU A 113 1.47 2.86 12.17
C LEU A 113 2.89 3.05 12.72
N LEU A 114 3.04 3.18 14.04
CA LEU A 114 4.35 3.33 14.67
C LEU A 114 5.23 2.09 14.46
N PHE A 115 4.67 0.89 14.66
CA PHE A 115 5.38 -0.35 14.35
C PHE A 115 5.68 -0.51 12.86
N PHE A 116 4.79 -0.06 11.98
CA PHE A 116 5.03 -0.08 10.53
C PHE A 116 6.19 0.84 10.12
N ILE A 117 6.27 2.04 10.71
CA ILE A 117 7.38 2.98 10.47
C ILE A 117 8.70 2.37 10.95
N VAL A 118 8.74 1.85 12.18
CA VAL A 118 9.95 1.21 12.73
C VAL A 118 10.36 0.00 11.89
N GLY A 119 9.40 -0.85 11.51
CA GLY A 119 9.64 -2.03 10.67
C GLY A 119 10.12 -1.67 9.27
N SER A 120 9.60 -0.60 8.67
CA SER A 120 10.03 -0.12 7.35
C SER A 120 11.46 0.45 7.39
N VAL A 121 11.80 1.22 8.42
CA VAL A 121 13.17 1.75 8.60
C VAL A 121 14.15 0.62 8.87
N ALA A 122 13.80 -0.32 9.76
CA ALA A 122 14.62 -1.50 10.02
C ALA A 122 14.79 -2.37 8.77
N GLY A 123 13.72 -2.59 8.00
CA GLY A 123 13.76 -3.34 6.75
C GLY A 123 14.67 -2.70 5.69
N GLN A 124 14.67 -1.37 5.58
CA GLN A 124 15.60 -0.65 4.70
C GLN A 124 17.05 -0.78 5.18
N ALA A 125 17.30 -0.74 6.49
CA ALA A 125 18.63 -0.94 7.06
C ALA A 125 19.15 -2.39 6.84
N LEU A 126 18.26 -3.38 6.88
CA LEU A 126 18.56 -4.77 6.55
C LEU A 126 18.80 -4.98 5.05
N ALA A 127 18.07 -4.27 4.19
CA ALA A 127 18.29 -4.30 2.74
C ALA A 127 19.66 -3.73 2.34
N ASP A 128 20.14 -2.71 3.06
CA ASP A 128 21.49 -2.14 2.87
C ASP A 128 22.59 -3.18 3.14
N GLN A 129 22.43 -3.98 4.21
CA GLN A 129 23.37 -5.06 4.58
C GLN A 129 23.40 -6.22 3.57
N VAL A 130 22.25 -6.58 2.97
CA VAL A 130 22.19 -7.62 1.93
C VAL A 130 22.87 -7.16 0.64
N SER A 131 22.84 -5.85 0.36
CA SER A 131 23.45 -5.25 -0.84
C SER A 131 24.98 -5.26 -0.80
N THR A 132 25.59 -5.35 0.40
CA THR A 132 27.06 -5.37 0.58
C THR A 132 27.69 -6.77 0.51
N VAL A 133 26.90 -7.84 0.48
CA VAL A 133 27.39 -9.24 0.43
C VAL A 133 27.42 -9.79 -1.01
N ASP A 134 26.85 -9.07 -1.98
CA ASP A 134 26.89 -9.39 -3.42
C ASP A 134 28.08 -8.73 -4.16
N HIS A 135 29.19 -8.49 -3.45
CA HIS A 135 30.49 -8.11 -4.02
C HIS A 135 31.57 -9.13 -3.65
#